data_AF-A0A3B8W4U6-F1
#
_entry.id   AF-A0A3B8W4U6-F1
#
_cell.length_a   1.000
_cell.length_b   1.000
_cell.length_c   1.000
_cell.angle_alpha   90.00
_cell.angle_beta   90.00
_cell.angle_gamma   90.00
#
_symmetry.space_group_name_H-M   'P 1'
#
loop_
_entity.id
_entity.type
_entity.pdbx_description
1 polymer ?
#
loop_
_entity_poly.entity_id
_entity_poly.type
_entity_poly.pdbx_seq_one_letter_code
_entity_poly.pdbx_strand_id
1 'polypeptide(L)'
;KIQDVYHFEKYNPAHHRYLGAWTWFQMTMLLFFISFLFATIASIGSPGIFVYGLFVFLSVYAYTELMDTNANAWVWESVKNMLGVGIIATWGDWFGASQYFTISTAMVAAYFFISTVGTAWFCLRVPATRRSMASV
;
A
#
# COMPACT_ATOMS: atom_id res chain seq x y z
N LYS A 1 27.17 20.01 -17.16
CA LYS A 1 26.80 21.45 -17.10
C LYS A 1 25.64 21.63 -18.08
N ILE A 2 24.46 22.04 -17.63
CA ILE A 2 23.32 22.17 -18.54
C ILE A 2 23.50 23.42 -19.41
N GLN A 3 23.30 23.26 -20.72
CA GLN A 3 23.69 24.27 -21.73
C GLN A 3 22.57 25.26 -22.09
N ASP A 4 21.32 24.99 -21.70
CA ASP A 4 20.21 25.91 -21.96
C ASP A 4 19.26 25.95 -20.75
N VAL A 5 19.18 27.11 -20.09
CA VAL A 5 18.36 27.35 -18.90
C VAL A 5 16.88 27.48 -19.27
N TYR A 6 16.56 27.83 -20.52
CA TYR A 6 15.20 28.17 -20.96
C TYR A 6 14.46 26.99 -21.63
N HIS A 7 15.17 25.96 -22.08
CA HIS A 7 14.60 24.71 -22.62
C HIS A 7 14.70 23.52 -21.65
N PHE A 8 14.77 23.79 -20.34
CA PHE A 8 14.59 22.72 -19.37
C PHE A 8 13.12 22.29 -19.34
N GLU A 9 12.81 21.14 -19.94
CA GLU A 9 11.60 20.42 -19.57
C GLU A 9 11.63 20.17 -18.07
N LYS A 10 10.71 20.83 -17.35
CA LYS A 10 10.55 20.63 -15.92
C LYS A 10 10.22 19.15 -15.71
N TYR A 11 11.03 18.47 -14.90
CA TYR A 11 10.90 17.05 -14.48
C TYR A 11 9.63 16.76 -13.66
N ASN A 12 8.55 17.52 -13.88
CA ASN A 12 7.26 17.40 -13.23
C ASN A 12 6.20 17.09 -14.30
N PRO A 13 6.24 15.90 -14.92
CA PRO A 13 5.15 15.47 -15.79
C PRO A 13 3.84 15.51 -14.98
N ALA A 14 2.74 15.91 -15.62
CA ALA A 14 1.46 16.13 -14.97
C ALA A 14 1.04 14.93 -14.12
N HIS A 15 1.23 15.03 -12.81
CA HIS A 15 0.91 13.95 -11.89
C HIS A 15 -0.60 13.77 -11.85
N HIS A 16 -1.08 12.54 -12.01
CA HIS A 16 -2.51 12.28 -12.05
C HIS A 16 -3.10 12.60 -10.67
N ARG A 17 -3.90 13.67 -10.57
CA ARG A 17 -4.51 14.14 -9.30
C ARG A 17 -5.15 13.04 -8.44
N TYR A 18 -5.70 12.01 -9.09
CA TYR A 18 -6.33 10.88 -8.41
C TYR A 18 -5.31 9.92 -7.78
N LEU A 19 -4.11 9.77 -8.39
CA LEU A 19 -3.03 8.98 -7.81
C LEU A 19 -2.55 9.62 -6.50
N GLY A 20 -2.40 10.95 -6.47
CA GLY A 20 -2.05 11.68 -5.26
C GLY A 20 -3.08 11.55 -4.13
N ALA A 21 -4.38 11.60 -4.46
CA ALA A 21 -5.44 11.37 -3.47
C ALA A 21 -5.43 9.92 -2.94
N TRP A 22 -5.19 8.95 -3.83
CA TRP A 22 -5.13 7.53 -3.47
C TRP A 22 -3.93 7.19 -2.59
N THR A 23 -2.74 7.71 -2.92
CA THR A 23 -1.55 7.49 -2.09
C THR A 23 -1.71 8.12 -0.72
N TRP A 24 -2.32 9.30 -0.63
CA TRP A 24 -2.62 9.92 0.66
C TRP A 24 -3.57 9.07 1.51
N PHE A 25 -4.63 8.52 0.90
CA PHE A 25 -5.53 7.59 1.57
C PHE A 25 -4.80 6.32 2.06
N GLN A 26 -3.99 5.68 1.21
CA GLN A 26 -3.21 4.50 1.60
C GLN A 26 -2.22 4.80 2.74
N MET A 27 -1.58 5.97 2.72
CA MET A 27 -0.68 6.43 3.79
C MET A 27 -1.41 6.60 5.12
N THR A 28 -2.60 7.20 5.12
CA THR A 28 -3.42 7.34 6.33
C THR A 28 -3.82 5.98 6.88
N MET A 29 -4.18 5.02 6.01
CA MET A 29 -4.51 3.66 6.43
C MET A 29 -3.29 2.91 6.98
N LEU A 30 -2.12 3.06 6.36
CA LEU A 30 -0.87 2.53 6.88
C LEU A 30 -0.56 3.08 8.28
N LEU A 31 -0.72 4.39 8.48
CA LEU A 31 -0.53 5.02 9.78
C LEU A 31 -1.49 4.44 10.81
N PHE A 32 -2.77 4.28 10.44
CA PHE A 32 -3.76 3.63 11.30
C PHE A 32 -3.35 2.21 11.70
N PHE A 33 -2.88 1.38 10.77
CA PHE A 33 -2.41 0.02 11.10
C PHE A 33 -1.21 0.02 12.04
N ILE A 34 -0.28 0.96 11.87
CA ILE A 34 0.88 1.11 12.75
C ILE A 34 0.43 1.54 14.15
N SER A 35 -0.45 2.53 14.24
CA SER A 35 -1.03 2.95 15.53
C SER A 35 -1.77 1.81 16.22
N PHE A 36 -2.52 1.01 15.47
CA PHE A 36 -3.22 -0.16 16.01
C PHE A 36 -2.25 -1.23 16.51
N LEU A 37 -1.15 -1.49 15.78
CA LEU A 37 -0.08 -2.39 16.24
C LEU A 37 0.47 -1.93 17.59
N PHE A 38 0.75 -0.63 17.76
CA PHE A 38 1.25 -0.11 19.04
C PHE A 38 0.21 -0.19 20.16
N ALA A 39 -1.07 0.04 19.86
CA ALA A 39 -2.14 -0.07 20.85
C ALA A 39 -2.36 -1.50 21.34
N THR A 40 -2.12 -2.50 20.48
CA THR A 40 -2.36 -3.93 20.76
C THR A 40 -1.07 -4.72 20.99
N ILE A 41 0.08 -4.04 21.09
CA ILE A 41 1.40 -4.70 21.17
C ILE A 41 1.52 -5.66 22.37
N ALA A 42 0.93 -5.28 23.51
CA ALA A 42 0.96 -6.08 24.74
C ALA A 42 0.02 -7.30 24.68
N SER A 43 -1.09 -7.21 23.95
CA SER A 43 -2.09 -8.29 23.86
C SER A 43 -1.72 -9.33 22.80
N ILE A 44 -1.09 -8.92 21.70
CA ILE A 44 -0.69 -9.83 20.62
C ILE A 44 0.44 -10.77 21.07
N GLY A 45 1.44 -10.22 21.77
CA GLY A 45 2.61 -10.99 22.20
C GLY A 45 3.42 -11.63 21.05
N SER A 46 4.26 -12.61 21.40
CA SER A 46 5.04 -13.41 20.43
C SER A 46 4.31 -14.73 20.12
N PRO A 47 4.23 -15.18 18.86
CA PRO A 47 4.91 -14.67 17.67
C PRO A 47 4.13 -13.63 16.86
N GLY A 48 2.90 -13.27 17.25
CA GLY A 48 2.01 -12.43 16.45
C GLY A 48 2.57 -11.05 16.11
N ILE A 49 3.35 -10.46 17.01
CA ILE A 49 4.00 -9.16 16.79
C ILE A 49 4.94 -9.16 15.58
N PHE A 50 5.65 -10.27 15.33
CA PHE A 50 6.56 -10.39 14.19
C PHE A 50 5.77 -10.50 12.88
N VAL A 51 4.64 -11.19 12.90
CA VAL A 51 3.75 -11.31 11.74
C VAL A 51 3.11 -9.97 11.39
N TYR A 52 2.63 -9.21 12.39
CA TYR A 52 2.12 -7.86 12.17
C TYR A 52 3.25 -6.94 11.65
N GLY A 53 4.42 -6.97 12.30
CA GLY A 53 5.57 -6.19 11.86
C GLY A 53 5.96 -6.47 10.40
N LEU A 54 5.97 -7.73 9.99
CA LEU A 54 6.18 -8.14 8.60
C LEU A 54 5.12 -7.56 7.66
N PHE A 55 3.84 -7.61 8.06
CA PHE A 55 2.74 -7.03 7.30
C PHE A 55 2.92 -5.51 7.11
N VAL A 56 3.32 -4.77 8.16
CA VAL A 56 3.61 -3.33 8.07
C VAL A 56 4.78 -3.06 7.13
N PHE A 57 5.88 -3.81 7.26
CA PHE A 57 7.04 -3.68 6.38
C PHE A 57 6.67 -3.88 4.90
N LEU A 58 5.93 -4.95 4.61
CA LEU A 58 5.45 -5.25 3.28
C LEU A 58 4.47 -4.18 2.77
N SER A 59 3.67 -3.59 3.66
CA SER A 59 2.76 -2.49 3.34
C SER A 59 3.51 -1.22 2.94
N VAL A 60 4.56 -0.85 3.67
CA VAL A 60 5.43 0.28 3.32
C VAL A 60 6.06 0.05 1.96
N TYR A 61 6.61 -1.14 1.72
CA TYR A 61 7.27 -1.48 0.46
C TYR A 61 6.31 -1.42 -0.75
N ALA A 62 5.13 -2.04 -0.63
CA ALA A 62 4.11 -2.00 -1.68
C ALA A 62 3.63 -0.56 -1.96
N TYR A 63 3.50 0.25 -0.90
CA TYR A 63 3.12 1.67 -1.01
C TYR A 63 4.19 2.49 -1.75
N THR A 64 5.47 2.32 -1.41
CA THR A 64 6.56 3.01 -2.10
C THR A 64 6.66 2.63 -3.57
N GLU A 65 6.48 1.35 -3.90
CA GLU A 65 6.46 0.89 -5.30
C GLU A 65 5.32 1.50 -6.13
N LEU A 66 4.15 1.70 -5.51
CA LEU A 66 3.02 2.39 -6.15
C LEU A 66 3.32 3.87 -6.38
N MET A 67 3.93 4.54 -5.40
CA MET A 67 4.30 5.95 -5.50
C MET A 67 5.37 6.18 -6.59
N ASP A 68 6.29 5.24 -6.74
CA ASP A 68 7.30 5.24 -7.80
C ASP A 68 6.71 4.90 -9.19
N THR A 69 5.39 4.69 -9.28
CA THR A 69 4.67 4.32 -10.50
C THR A 69 5.25 3.09 -11.20
N ASN A 70 5.76 2.13 -10.40
CA ASN A 70 6.32 0.91 -10.95
C ASN A 70 5.21 0.04 -11.55
N ALA A 71 5.43 -0.47 -12.77
CA ALA A 71 4.50 -1.39 -13.43
C ALA A 71 4.25 -2.67 -12.63
N ASN A 72 5.18 -3.06 -11.75
CA ASN A 72 5.09 -4.25 -10.91
C ASN A 72 4.48 -4.00 -9.53
N ALA A 73 4.04 -2.76 -9.22
CA ALA A 73 3.47 -2.42 -7.90
C ALA A 73 2.26 -3.27 -7.52
N TRP A 74 1.45 -3.71 -8.50
CA TRP A 74 0.31 -4.59 -8.26
C TRP A 74 0.70 -5.96 -7.68
N VAL A 75 1.90 -6.46 -7.98
CA VAL A 75 2.39 -7.75 -7.46
C VAL A 75 2.61 -7.62 -5.95
N TRP A 76 3.32 -6.59 -5.53
CA TRP A 76 3.63 -6.36 -4.11
C TRP A 76 2.39 -6.04 -3.29
N GLU A 77 1.45 -5.30 -3.87
CA GLU A 77 0.14 -5.08 -3.27
C GLU A 77 -0.63 -6.39 -3.08
N SER A 78 -0.58 -7.29 -4.07
CA SER A 78 -1.22 -8.61 -3.98
C SER A 78 -0.58 -9.47 -2.90
N VAL A 79 0.75 -9.50 -2.80
CA VAL A 79 1.47 -10.25 -1.76
C VAL A 79 1.09 -9.72 -0.36
N LYS A 80 1.01 -8.39 -0.19
CA LYS A 80 0.55 -7.76 1.05
C LYS A 80 -0.87 -8.19 1.42
N ASN A 81 -1.79 -8.14 0.46
CA ASN A 81 -3.19 -8.48 0.72
C ASN A 81 -3.38 -9.98 0.95
N MET A 82 -2.61 -10.84 0.28
CA MET A 82 -2.58 -12.28 0.56
C MET A 82 -2.09 -12.56 1.98
N LEU A 83 -1.05 -11.86 2.45
CA LEU A 83 -0.59 -11.97 3.83
C LEU A 83 -1.67 -11.52 4.82
N GLY A 84 -2.29 -10.36 4.58
CA GLY A 84 -3.38 -9.83 5.41
C GLY A 84 -4.59 -10.76 5.49
N VAL A 85 -5.04 -11.30 4.35
CA VAL A 85 -6.13 -12.29 4.31
C VAL A 85 -5.71 -13.60 4.97
N GLY A 86 -4.47 -14.04 4.78
CA GLY A 86 -3.91 -15.22 5.44
C GLY A 86 -3.94 -15.10 6.96
N ILE A 87 -3.57 -13.93 7.50
CA ILE A 87 -3.66 -13.61 8.94
C ILE A 87 -5.10 -13.77 9.44
N ILE A 88 -6.07 -13.13 8.76
CA ILE A 88 -7.49 -13.21 9.12
C ILE A 88 -7.98 -14.66 9.05
N ALA A 89 -7.57 -15.43 8.04
CA ALA A 89 -7.97 -16.83 7.90
C ALA A 89 -7.38 -17.73 9.02
N THR A 90 -6.16 -17.44 9.50
CA THR A 90 -5.52 -18.25 10.55
C THR A 90 -6.05 -17.97 11.95
N TRP A 91 -6.33 -16.71 12.28
CA TRP A 91 -6.76 -16.32 13.64
C TRP A 91 -8.24 -15.99 13.75
N GLY A 92 -8.95 -15.88 12.63
CA GLY A 92 -10.36 -15.50 12.57
C GLY A 92 -10.64 -14.04 12.92
N ASP A 93 -9.61 -13.27 13.27
CA ASP A 93 -9.72 -11.89 13.73
C ASP A 93 -8.48 -11.08 13.34
N TRP A 94 -8.63 -9.75 13.26
CA TRP A 94 -7.51 -8.85 13.04
C TRP A 94 -6.86 -8.47 14.38
N PHE A 95 -6.01 -9.36 14.91
CA PHE A 95 -5.23 -9.11 16.13
C PHE A 95 -6.03 -8.56 17.33
N GLY A 96 -7.24 -9.09 17.54
CA GLY A 96 -8.13 -8.67 18.64
C GLY A 96 -8.98 -7.43 18.33
N ALA A 97 -9.02 -6.95 17.09
CA ALA A 97 -9.84 -5.80 16.71
C ALA A 97 -11.33 -6.02 16.99
N SER A 98 -11.83 -7.26 16.93
CA SER A 98 -13.21 -7.61 17.24
C SER A 98 -13.65 -7.21 18.65
N GLN A 99 -12.71 -7.09 19.60
CA GLN A 99 -12.97 -6.68 20.98
C GLN A 99 -13.40 -5.21 21.08
N TYR A 100 -12.95 -4.37 20.15
CA TYR A 100 -13.34 -2.96 20.09
C TYR A 100 -14.60 -2.78 19.25
N PHE A 101 -14.65 -3.42 18.07
CA PHE A 101 -15.81 -3.38 17.17
C PHE A 101 -15.99 -4.72 16.46
N THR A 102 -17.17 -5.32 16.53
CA THR A 102 -17.48 -6.62 15.90
C THR A 102 -17.27 -6.62 14.38
N ILE A 103 -17.48 -5.47 13.72
CA ILE A 103 -17.32 -5.34 12.25
C ILE A 103 -15.88 -5.03 11.81
N SER A 104 -14.96 -4.77 12.74
CA SER A 104 -13.59 -4.31 12.42
C SER A 104 -12.84 -5.25 11.46
N THR A 105 -12.90 -6.56 11.69
CA THR A 105 -12.25 -7.56 10.84
C THR A 105 -12.83 -7.58 9.43
N ALA A 106 -14.14 -7.40 9.30
CA ALA A 106 -14.78 -7.25 7.99
C ALA A 106 -14.34 -5.95 7.29
N MET A 107 -14.15 -4.85 8.04
CA MET A 107 -13.65 -3.59 7.49
C MET A 107 -12.20 -3.73 6.98
N VAL A 108 -11.34 -4.43 7.71
CA VAL A 108 -9.95 -4.66 7.28
C VAL A 108 -9.92 -5.55 6.02
N ALA A 109 -10.73 -6.59 5.96
CA ALA A 109 -10.86 -7.42 4.76
C ALA A 109 -11.38 -6.61 3.56
N ALA A 110 -12.39 -5.76 3.76
CA ALA A 110 -12.91 -4.87 2.73
C ALA A 110 -11.82 -3.88 2.25
N TYR A 111 -11.00 -3.36 3.16
CA TYR A 111 -9.87 -2.51 2.81
C TYR A 111 -8.87 -3.24 1.89
N PHE A 112 -8.51 -4.49 2.16
CA PHE A 112 -7.61 -5.26 1.27
C PHE A 112 -8.18 -5.43 -0.14
N PHE A 113 -9.49 -5.67 -0.24
CA PHE A 113 -10.16 -5.77 -1.53
C PHE A 113 -10.11 -4.43 -2.28
N ILE A 114 -10.52 -3.35 -1.63
CA ILE A 114 -10.50 -1.98 -2.20
C ILE A 114 -9.08 -1.58 -2.60
N SER A 115 -8.09 -1.91 -1.76
CA SER A 115 -6.68 -1.56 -1.99
C SER A 115 -6.11 -2.28 -3.21
N THR A 116 -6.45 -3.56 -3.42
CA THR A 116 -6.08 -4.31 -4.63
C THR A 116 -6.69 -3.68 -5.87
N VAL A 117 -8.01 -3.40 -5.85
CA VAL A 117 -8.73 -2.88 -7.00
C VAL A 117 -8.23 -1.48 -7.38
N GLY A 118 -8.05 -0.60 -6.39
CA GLY A 118 -7.53 0.75 -6.63
C GLY A 118 -6.12 0.71 -7.21
N THR A 119 -5.22 -0.08 -6.63
CA THR A 119 -3.84 -0.21 -7.12
C THR A 119 -3.78 -0.79 -8.53
N ALA A 120 -4.55 -1.84 -8.82
CA ALA A 120 -4.63 -2.43 -10.15
C ALA A 120 -5.17 -1.42 -11.18
N TRP A 121 -6.19 -0.64 -10.82
CA TRP A 121 -6.73 0.41 -11.70
C TRP A 121 -5.69 1.48 -12.03
N PHE A 122 -4.91 1.94 -11.05
CA PHE A 122 -3.83 2.90 -11.27
C PHE A 122 -2.70 2.31 -12.12
N CYS A 123 -2.27 1.07 -11.87
CA CYS A 123 -1.26 0.40 -12.70
C CYS A 123 -1.70 0.24 -14.17
N LEU A 124 -2.99 0.05 -14.43
CA LEU A 124 -3.52 -0.06 -15.80
C LEU A 124 -3.67 1.29 -16.51
N ARG A 125 -3.98 2.36 -15.76
CA ARG A 125 -4.27 3.69 -16.32
C ARG A 125 -3.05 4.60 -16.40
N VAL A 126 -2.05 4.37 -15.55
CA VAL A 126 -0.79 5.12 -15.51
C VAL A 126 0.30 4.24 -16.12
N PRO A 127 0.62 4.39 -17.42
CA PRO A 127 1.69 3.63 -18.03
C PRO A 127 3.03 4.01 -17.37
N ALA A 128 3.79 3.01 -16.94
CA ALA A 128 5.12 3.21 -16.37
C ALA A 128 5.98 4.00 -17.37
N THR A 129 6.54 5.12 -16.92
CA THR A 129 7.36 6.06 -17.70
C THR A 129 8.53 5.36 -18.43
N ARG A 130 8.97 4.18 -17.97
CA ARG A 130 10.05 3.38 -18.61
C ARG A 130 9.72 2.77 -19.97
N ARG A 131 8.45 2.57 -20.36
CA ARG A 131 8.14 1.93 -21.65
C ARG A 131 8.44 2.82 -22.87
N SER A 132 8.57 4.14 -22.69
CA SER A 132 8.82 5.08 -23.79
C SER A 132 10.30 5.19 -24.21
N MET A 133 11.25 4.69 -23.40
CA MET A 133 12.69 4.83 -23.70
C MET A 133 13.31 3.57 -24.33
N ALA A 134 12.57 2.47 -24.45
CA ALA A 134 13.06 1.23 -25.05
C ALA A 134 12.78 1.11 -26.56
N SER A 135 12.27 2.19 -27.19
CA SER A 135 11.91 2.21 -28.61
C SER A 135 12.59 3.34 -29.40
N VAL A 136 13.74 3.83 -28.95
CA VAL A 136 14.56 4.81 -29.69
C VAL A 136 15.98 4.28 -29.85
#